data_AF-A0A316QFP9-F1
#
_entry.id   AF-A0A316QFP9-F1
#
_cell.length_a   1.000
_cell.length_b   1.000
_cell.length_c   1.000
_cell.angle_alpha   90.00
_cell.angle_beta   90.00
_cell.angle_gamma   90.00
#
_symmetry.space_group_name_H-M   'P 1'
#
loop_
_entity.id
_entity.type
_entity.pdbx_description
1 polymer ?
#
loop_
_entity_poly.entity_id
_entity_poly.type
_entity_poly.pdbx_seq_one_letter_code
_entity_poly.pdbx_strand_id
1 'polypeptide(L)'
;MKRESDFFMKFRVLLLILTAVFLVSCASPLSEDRGDAEQVLRKILSRFELPCGVVYSDAENAEYPLTDSLIERMFSDGHGVPAFEYVTSCAVYFSRHFTEHEIVVIKICDRSHREEVMNLCRRRAEKKEDAVVYADGVYVYLICTDQNHEILKAIK
;
A
#
# COMPACT_ATOMS: atom_id res chain seq x y z
N MET A 1 -48.04 5.13 34.89
CA MET A 1 -47.94 4.58 33.52
C MET A 1 -47.20 5.46 32.50
N LYS A 2 -47.37 6.80 32.45
CA LYS A 2 -46.68 7.63 31.43
C LYS A 2 -45.15 7.74 31.61
N ARG A 3 -44.67 7.74 32.86
CA ARG A 3 -43.24 7.97 33.20
C ARG A 3 -42.33 6.76 32.92
N GLU A 4 -42.86 5.53 32.98
CA GLU A 4 -42.13 4.31 32.63
C GLU A 4 -41.95 4.17 31.12
N SER A 5 -42.97 4.54 30.34
CA SER A 5 -42.92 4.56 28.87
C SER A 5 -41.79 5.46 28.34
N ASP A 6 -41.61 6.65 28.92
CA ASP A 6 -40.57 7.59 28.51
C ASP A 6 -39.16 7.09 28.84
N PHE A 7 -39.00 6.37 29.96
CA PHE A 7 -37.71 5.78 30.35
C PHE A 7 -37.31 4.64 29.40
N PHE A 8 -38.24 3.72 29.10
CA PHE A 8 -37.99 2.64 28.15
C PHE A 8 -37.73 3.14 26.72
N MET A 9 -38.41 4.22 26.28
CA MET A 9 -38.20 4.81 24.97
C MET A 9 -36.81 5.47 24.86
N LYS A 10 -36.38 6.21 25.89
CA LYS A 10 -35.03 6.81 25.94
C LYS A 10 -33.93 5.76 25.99
N PHE A 11 -34.12 4.68 26.74
CA PHE A 11 -33.17 3.57 26.82
C PHE A 11 -33.01 2.85 25.46
N ARG A 12 -34.12 2.63 24.73
CA ARG A 12 -34.09 2.04 23.37
C ARG A 12 -33.39 2.94 22.37
N VAL A 13 -33.62 4.25 22.42
CA VAL A 13 -32.94 5.23 21.55
C VAL A 13 -31.44 5.26 21.87
N LEU A 14 -31.05 5.25 23.14
CA LEU A 14 -29.65 5.21 23.55
C LEU A 14 -28.96 3.92 23.06
N LEU A 15 -29.62 2.77 23.18
CA LEU A 15 -29.12 1.48 22.69
C LEU A 15 -28.94 1.51 21.16
N LEU A 16 -29.91 2.07 20.42
CA LEU A 16 -29.84 2.21 18.97
C LEU A 16 -28.69 3.13 18.53
N ILE A 17 -28.48 4.24 19.23
CA ILE A 17 -27.36 5.15 18.97
C ILE A 17 -26.03 4.46 19.25
N LEU A 18 -25.91 3.74 20.37
CA LEU A 18 -24.71 2.96 20.69
C LEU A 18 -24.42 1.89 19.62
N THR A 19 -25.44 1.15 19.16
CA THR A 19 -25.26 0.19 18.07
C THR A 19 -24.90 0.85 16.74
N ALA A 20 -25.48 2.02 16.43
CA ALA A 20 -25.14 2.75 15.20
C ALA A 20 -23.71 3.29 15.24
N VAL A 21 -23.25 3.81 16.39
CA VAL A 21 -21.87 4.27 16.59
C VAL A 21 -20.89 3.09 16.53
N PHE A 22 -21.26 1.92 17.07
CA PHE A 22 -20.46 0.70 16.97
C PHE A 22 -20.37 0.20 15.52
N LEU A 23 -21.48 0.19 14.78
CA LEU A 23 -21.51 -0.21 13.37
C LEU A 23 -20.72 0.75 12.48
N VAL A 24 -20.74 2.06 12.76
CA VAL A 24 -19.95 3.06 12.05
C VAL A 24 -18.46 2.98 12.42
N SER A 25 -18.10 2.62 13.66
CA SER A 25 -16.70 2.43 14.07
C SER A 25 -16.11 1.08 13.65
N CYS A 26 -16.94 0.05 13.46
CA CYS A 26 -16.53 -1.23 12.90
C CYS A 26 -16.51 -1.23 11.37
N ALA A 27 -17.21 -0.30 10.73
CA ALA A 27 -17.02 0.05 9.33
C ALA A 27 -15.77 0.94 9.18
N SER A 28 -14.61 0.43 9.60
CA SER A 28 -13.41 0.77 8.86
C SER A 28 -13.72 0.47 7.40
N PRO A 29 -13.45 1.36 6.42
CA PRO A 29 -13.53 0.94 5.04
C PRO A 29 -12.63 -0.29 4.97
N LEU A 30 -13.24 -1.45 4.72
CA LEU A 30 -12.51 -2.63 4.27
C LEU A 30 -11.67 -2.07 3.14
N SER A 31 -10.38 -1.87 3.38
CA SER A 31 -9.46 -1.48 2.33
C SER A 31 -9.59 -2.61 1.34
N GLU A 32 -10.22 -2.33 0.21
CA GLU A 32 -10.42 -3.33 -0.83
C GLU A 32 -9.07 -3.96 -1.09
N ASP A 33 -8.99 -5.26 -0.87
CA ASP A 33 -7.86 -6.01 -1.33
C ASP A 33 -7.85 -5.90 -2.86
N ARG A 34 -6.92 -5.12 -3.41
CA ARG A 34 -6.83 -4.80 -4.85
C ARG A 34 -6.15 -5.89 -5.67
N GLY A 35 -5.72 -6.98 -5.03
CA GLY A 35 -4.98 -8.10 -5.63
C GLY A 35 -3.62 -8.32 -4.96
N ASP A 36 -2.71 -8.96 -5.68
CA ASP A 36 -1.28 -8.94 -5.33
C ASP A 36 -0.63 -7.62 -5.80
N ALA A 37 0.64 -7.41 -5.43
CA ALA A 37 1.36 -6.20 -5.79
C ALA A 37 1.58 -6.06 -7.31
N GLU A 38 1.75 -7.17 -8.03
CA GLU A 38 1.95 -7.16 -9.48
C GLU A 38 0.70 -6.66 -10.20
N GLN A 39 -0.48 -7.15 -9.81
CA GLN A 39 -1.75 -6.72 -10.35
C GLN A 39 -1.99 -5.22 -10.14
N VAL A 40 -1.68 -4.72 -8.94
CA VAL A 40 -1.80 -3.29 -8.62
C VAL A 40 -0.82 -2.47 -9.47
N LEU A 41 0.44 -2.90 -9.56
CA LEU A 41 1.45 -2.24 -10.37
C LEU A 41 1.05 -2.21 -11.85
N ARG A 42 0.58 -3.33 -12.41
CA ARG A 42 0.14 -3.40 -13.81
C ARG A 42 -1.06 -2.48 -14.09
N LYS A 43 -1.99 -2.32 -13.14
CA LYS A 43 -3.09 -1.34 -13.26
C LYS A 43 -2.59 0.10 -13.29
N ILE A 44 -1.51 0.42 -12.58
CA ILE A 44 -0.85 1.72 -12.65
C ILE A 44 -0.21 1.86 -14.04
N LEU A 45 0.64 0.93 -14.44
CA LEU A 45 1.36 0.97 -15.73
C LEU A 45 0.42 1.01 -16.95
N SER A 46 -0.78 0.43 -16.87
CA SER A 46 -1.76 0.49 -17.97
C SER A 46 -2.44 1.87 -18.12
N ARG A 47 -2.31 2.76 -17.13
CA ARG A 47 -2.95 4.08 -17.12
C ARG A 47 -2.00 5.22 -17.47
N PHE A 48 -0.69 4.99 -17.36
CA PHE A 48 0.32 6.01 -17.53
C PHE A 48 1.31 5.59 -18.60
N GLU A 49 1.63 6.51 -19.51
CA GLU A 49 2.70 6.30 -20.49
C GLU A 49 4.04 6.53 -19.80
N LEU A 50 4.67 5.43 -19.39
CA LEU A 50 6.03 5.43 -18.84
C LEU A 50 7.03 4.94 -19.90
N PRO A 51 8.33 5.28 -19.76
CA PRO A 51 9.38 4.74 -20.62
C PRO A 51 9.36 3.21 -20.67
N CYS A 52 10.03 2.63 -21.66
CA CYS A 52 10.15 1.18 -21.70
C CYS A 52 10.91 0.67 -20.46
N GLY A 53 10.36 -0.35 -19.81
CA GLY A 53 10.90 -0.90 -18.58
C GLY A 53 10.49 -2.35 -18.35
N VAL A 54 10.83 -2.86 -17.18
CA VAL A 54 10.66 -4.26 -16.78
C VAL A 54 9.94 -4.31 -15.43
N VAL A 55 8.99 -5.24 -15.29
CA VAL A 55 8.29 -5.50 -14.03
C VAL A 55 8.86 -6.76 -13.41
N TYR A 56 9.47 -6.62 -12.23
CA TYR A 56 9.90 -7.71 -11.38
C TYR A 56 8.84 -7.97 -10.31
N SER A 57 8.49 -9.22 -10.04
CA SER A 57 7.53 -9.57 -8.98
C SER A 57 7.83 -10.91 -8.32
N ASP A 58 7.34 -11.07 -7.08
CA ASP A 58 7.31 -12.33 -6.35
C ASP A 58 6.12 -13.24 -6.68
N ALA A 59 5.28 -12.89 -7.66
CA ALA A 59 4.21 -13.76 -8.13
C ALA A 59 4.76 -15.06 -8.73
N GLU A 60 4.07 -16.19 -8.50
CA GLU A 60 4.52 -17.52 -8.92
C GLU A 60 4.83 -17.65 -10.43
N ASN A 61 4.13 -16.86 -11.27
CA ASN A 61 4.28 -16.88 -12.73
C ASN A 61 4.86 -15.57 -13.28
N ALA A 62 5.60 -14.82 -12.47
CA ALA A 62 6.23 -13.58 -12.91
C ALA A 62 7.23 -13.84 -14.05
N GLU A 63 7.12 -13.08 -15.14
CA GLU A 63 8.07 -13.14 -16.26
C GLU A 63 9.50 -12.83 -15.80
N TYR A 64 9.62 -11.86 -14.88
CA TYR A 64 10.86 -11.51 -14.22
C TYR A 64 10.70 -11.67 -12.70
N PRO A 65 11.32 -12.68 -12.09
CA PRO A 65 11.23 -12.88 -10.65
C PRO A 65 11.93 -11.77 -9.86
N LEU A 66 11.27 -11.28 -8.82
CA LEU A 66 11.86 -10.40 -7.81
C LEU A 66 12.61 -11.26 -6.79
N THR A 67 13.93 -11.35 -6.94
CA THR A 67 14.78 -12.18 -6.07
C THR A 67 15.13 -11.48 -4.75
N ASP A 68 15.45 -12.26 -3.71
CA ASP A 68 15.95 -11.74 -2.43
C ASP A 68 17.18 -10.84 -2.63
N SER A 69 18.10 -11.21 -3.52
CA SER A 69 19.27 -10.40 -3.86
C SER A 69 18.90 -9.05 -4.48
N LEU A 70 17.81 -8.98 -5.24
CA LEU A 70 17.30 -7.73 -5.81
C LEU A 70 16.66 -6.87 -4.71
N ILE A 71 15.87 -7.49 -3.82
CA ILE A 71 15.28 -6.84 -2.65
C ILE A 71 16.37 -6.25 -1.75
N GLU A 72 17.38 -7.04 -1.40
CA GLU A 72 18.51 -6.58 -0.58
C GLU A 72 19.24 -5.42 -1.23
N ARG A 73 19.53 -5.50 -2.53
CA ARG A 73 20.16 -4.40 -3.26
C ARG A 73 19.31 -3.14 -3.31
N MET A 74 17.98 -3.29 -3.31
CA MET A 74 17.06 -2.16 -3.35
C MET A 74 16.91 -1.48 -2.00
N PHE A 75 16.81 -2.26 -0.93
CA PHE A 75 16.27 -1.81 0.34
C PHE A 75 17.22 -2.00 1.53
N SER A 76 18.27 -2.80 1.38
CA SER A 76 19.28 -2.98 2.42
C SER A 76 20.40 -1.95 2.30
N ASP A 77 20.91 -1.55 3.46
CA ASP A 77 22.17 -0.80 3.60
C ASP A 77 23.31 -1.72 4.10
N GLY A 78 23.19 -3.04 3.91
CA GLY A 78 24.19 -4.05 4.29
C GLY A 78 23.86 -4.88 5.54
N HIS A 79 22.62 -4.80 6.04
CA HIS A 79 22.18 -5.49 7.27
C HIS A 79 20.87 -6.28 7.08
N GLY A 80 20.59 -6.75 5.85
CA GLY A 80 19.33 -7.42 5.50
C GLY A 80 18.15 -6.45 5.39
N VAL A 81 16.93 -6.99 5.29
CA VAL A 81 15.69 -6.20 5.15
C VAL A 81 14.59 -6.77 6.08
N PRO A 82 14.68 -6.61 7.42
CA PRO A 82 13.75 -7.25 8.36
C PRO A 82 12.27 -6.93 8.10
N ALA A 83 11.98 -5.71 7.64
CA ALA A 83 10.61 -5.28 7.32
C ALA A 83 9.95 -6.11 6.19
N PHE A 84 10.72 -6.87 5.41
CA PHE A 84 10.18 -7.78 4.39
C PHE A 84 9.54 -9.04 4.98
N GLU A 85 9.74 -9.36 6.26
CA GLU A 85 9.02 -10.45 6.94
C GLU A 85 7.50 -10.21 7.00
N TYR A 86 7.08 -8.95 6.88
CA TYR A 86 5.67 -8.54 6.90
C TYR A 86 5.08 -8.37 5.49
N VAL A 87 5.86 -8.66 4.44
CA VAL A 87 5.45 -8.49 3.05
C VAL A 87 4.81 -9.78 2.55
N THR A 88 3.61 -9.64 1.98
CA THR A 88 2.85 -10.75 1.37
C THR A 88 2.95 -10.77 -0.14
N SER A 89 3.23 -9.63 -0.76
CA SER A 89 3.55 -9.54 -2.18
C SER A 89 4.32 -8.26 -2.47
N CYS A 90 5.26 -8.31 -3.42
CA CYS A 90 6.06 -7.18 -3.85
C CYS A 90 6.23 -7.19 -5.38
N ALA A 91 6.08 -6.02 -5.98
CA ALA A 91 6.33 -5.82 -7.40
C ALA A 91 7.02 -4.49 -7.65
N VAL A 92 7.93 -4.48 -8.61
CA VAL A 92 8.79 -3.36 -8.92
C VAL A 92 8.88 -3.17 -10.42
N TYR A 93 8.52 -1.97 -10.88
CA TYR A 93 8.82 -1.51 -12.22
C TYR A 93 10.15 -0.75 -12.20
N PHE A 94 11.04 -1.06 -13.15
CA PHE A 94 12.23 -0.29 -13.46
C PHE A 94 12.22 0.13 -14.93
N SER A 95 12.47 1.41 -15.22
CA SER A 95 12.81 1.78 -16.61
C SER A 95 14.13 1.12 -17.03
N ARG A 96 14.32 0.95 -18.35
CA ARG A 96 15.56 0.39 -18.92
C ARG A 96 16.81 1.15 -18.47
N HIS A 97 16.68 2.43 -18.16
CA HIS A 97 17.69 3.23 -17.48
C HIS A 97 17.41 3.22 -15.98
N PHE A 98 17.64 2.07 -15.31
CA PHE A 98 17.35 1.72 -13.90
C PHE A 98 17.37 2.84 -12.82
N THR A 99 18.02 3.96 -13.10
CA THR A 99 18.14 5.15 -12.26
C THR A 99 17.02 6.17 -12.42
N GLU A 100 16.31 6.19 -13.55
CA GLU A 100 15.35 7.26 -13.88
C GLU A 100 13.98 7.00 -13.26
N HIS A 101 13.27 5.96 -13.73
CA HIS A 101 11.90 5.71 -13.31
C HIS A 101 11.76 4.39 -12.58
N GLU A 102 11.08 4.43 -11.44
CA GLU A 102 10.80 3.30 -10.59
C GLU A 102 9.44 3.43 -9.93
N ILE A 103 8.70 2.32 -9.90
CA ILE A 103 7.49 2.22 -9.09
C ILE A 103 7.56 0.91 -8.33
N VAL A 104 7.53 0.98 -7.00
CA VAL A 104 7.46 -0.18 -6.11
C VAL A 104 6.07 -0.21 -5.48
N VAL A 105 5.44 -1.38 -5.53
CA VAL A 105 4.21 -1.68 -4.81
C VAL A 105 4.51 -2.83 -3.85
N ILE A 106 4.20 -2.63 -2.58
CA ILE A 106 4.39 -3.62 -1.52
C ILE A 106 3.06 -3.85 -0.84
N LYS A 107 2.57 -5.09 -0.83
CA LYS A 107 1.41 -5.51 -0.05
C LYS A 107 1.89 -6.14 1.25
N ILE A 108 1.52 -5.55 2.38
CA ILE A 108 1.87 -6.05 3.72
C ILE A 108 0.76 -6.93 4.29
N CYS A 109 1.09 -7.78 5.25
CA CYS A 109 0.14 -8.69 5.89
C CYS A 109 -0.98 -7.96 6.64
N ASP A 110 -0.64 -6.88 7.34
CA ASP A 110 -1.59 -6.03 8.06
C ASP A 110 -1.08 -4.60 8.27
N ARG A 111 -1.99 -3.70 8.65
CA ARG A 111 -1.71 -2.26 8.73
C ARG A 111 -0.75 -1.86 9.86
N SER A 112 -0.51 -2.72 10.86
CA SER A 112 0.36 -2.39 12.00
C SER A 112 1.83 -2.25 11.59
N HIS A 113 2.25 -2.96 10.52
CA HIS A 113 3.60 -2.92 9.97
C HIS A 113 3.82 -1.80 8.93
N ARG A 114 2.79 -1.00 8.64
CA ARG A 114 2.83 0.01 7.58
C ARG A 114 3.96 1.01 7.77
N GLU A 115 4.13 1.55 8.97
CA GLU A 115 5.13 2.60 9.21
C GLU A 115 6.55 2.07 9.04
N GLU A 116 6.79 0.82 9.40
CA GLU A 116 8.09 0.17 9.23
C GLU A 116 8.44 0.00 7.74
N VAL A 117 7.50 -0.51 6.93
CA VAL A 117 7.68 -0.68 5.48
C VAL A 117 7.72 0.67 4.75
N MET A 118 6.96 1.68 5.21
CA MET A 118 7.07 3.04 4.70
C MET A 118 8.44 3.64 4.98
N ASN A 119 9.00 3.45 6.18
CA ASN A 119 10.35 3.92 6.50
C ASN A 119 11.42 3.27 5.62
N LEU A 120 11.26 1.98 5.31
CA LEU A 120 12.11 1.31 4.32
C LEU A 120 12.05 1.98 2.95
N CYS A 121 10.84 2.28 2.46
CA CYS A 121 10.65 2.97 1.19
C CYS A 121 11.19 4.41 1.24
N ARG A 122 11.05 5.13 2.35
CA ARG A 122 11.56 6.50 2.51
C ARG A 122 13.09 6.54 2.41
N ARG A 123 13.81 5.63 3.06
CA ARG A 123 15.28 5.52 2.92
C ARG A 123 15.72 5.28 1.47
N ARG A 124 14.95 4.50 0.71
CA ARG A 124 15.20 4.30 -0.72
C ARG A 124 14.88 5.56 -1.54
N ALA A 125 13.78 6.23 -1.21
CA ALA A 125 13.35 7.47 -1.86
C ALA A 125 14.34 8.63 -1.64
N GLU A 126 15.00 8.71 -0.48
CA GLU A 126 16.05 9.71 -0.18
C GLU A 126 17.25 9.67 -1.14
N LYS A 127 17.46 8.54 -1.83
CA LYS A 127 18.55 8.34 -2.80
C LYS A 127 18.13 8.76 -4.23
N LYS A 128 16.94 9.33 -4.39
CA LYS A 128 16.30 9.63 -5.68
C LYS A 128 15.72 11.04 -5.70
N GLU A 129 15.72 11.66 -6.87
CA GLU A 129 15.10 12.96 -7.08
C GLU A 129 13.57 12.80 -7.13
N ASP A 130 12.85 13.65 -6.41
CA ASP A 130 11.38 13.76 -6.40
C ASP A 130 10.57 12.50 -6.05
N ALA A 131 11.20 11.47 -5.48
CA ALA A 131 10.50 10.23 -5.12
C ALA A 131 9.43 10.44 -4.03
N VAL A 132 8.27 9.83 -4.22
CA VAL A 132 7.11 9.88 -3.32
C VAL A 132 6.88 8.53 -2.67
N VAL A 133 6.69 8.54 -1.35
CA VAL A 133 6.25 7.36 -0.59
C VAL A 133 4.85 7.60 -0.05
N TYR A 134 3.95 6.65 -0.33
CA TYR A 134 2.55 6.71 0.08
C TYR A 134 2.07 5.35 0.56
N ALA A 135 1.04 5.32 1.40
CA ALA A 135 0.41 4.07 1.80
C ALA A 135 -1.10 4.22 1.84
N ASP A 136 -1.79 3.17 1.40
CA ASP A 136 -3.24 3.06 1.47
C ASP A 136 -3.64 1.62 1.82
N GLY A 137 -4.42 1.44 2.87
CA GLY A 137 -4.75 0.13 3.40
C GLY A 137 -3.49 -0.69 3.71
N VAL A 138 -3.38 -1.87 3.10
CA VAL A 138 -2.23 -2.77 3.23
C VAL A 138 -1.21 -2.60 2.10
N TYR A 139 -1.29 -1.50 1.34
CA TYR A 139 -0.37 -1.23 0.24
C TYR A 139 0.54 -0.06 0.59
N VAL A 140 1.83 -0.24 0.35
CA VAL A 140 2.86 0.80 0.39
C VAL A 140 3.41 0.99 -1.01
N TYR A 141 3.57 2.24 -1.41
CA TYR A 141 3.99 2.67 -2.73
C TYR A 141 5.25 3.52 -2.60
N LEU A 142 6.24 3.24 -3.44
CA LEU A 142 7.34 4.16 -3.75
C LEU A 142 7.22 4.50 -5.24
N ILE A 143 7.12 5.78 -5.57
CA ILE A 143 6.93 6.26 -6.93
C ILE A 143 8.03 7.27 -7.24
N CYS A 144 8.84 7.00 -8.23
CA CYS A 144 9.92 7.86 -8.72
C CYS A 144 9.79 7.95 -10.23
N THR A 145 9.08 8.95 -10.73
CA THR A 145 8.76 9.19 -12.13
C THR A 145 8.60 10.70 -12.35
N ASP A 146 8.53 11.14 -13.61
CA ASP A 146 8.11 12.48 -13.99
C ASP A 146 6.61 12.77 -13.74
N GLN A 147 5.81 11.75 -13.43
CA GLN A 147 4.35 11.80 -13.25
C GLN A 147 3.90 11.44 -11.82
N ASN A 148 4.76 11.69 -10.82
CA ASN A 148 4.51 11.25 -9.43
C ASN A 148 3.19 11.77 -8.87
N HIS A 149 2.81 13.02 -9.18
CA HIS A 149 1.60 13.64 -8.66
C HIS A 149 0.34 13.05 -9.27
N GLU A 150 0.35 12.76 -10.57
CA GLU A 150 -0.74 12.17 -11.33
C GLU A 150 -0.97 10.72 -10.91
N ILE A 151 0.11 9.95 -10.78
CA ILE A 151 0.06 8.57 -10.29
C ILE A 151 -0.49 8.54 -8.86
N LEU A 152 0.03 9.38 -7.97
CA LEU A 152 -0.45 9.46 -6.59
C LEU A 152 -1.94 9.81 -6.51
N LYS A 153 -2.40 10.76 -7.33
CA LYS A 153 -3.81 11.17 -7.40
C LYS A 153 -4.72 10.05 -7.90
N ALA A 154 -4.23 9.15 -8.75
CA ALA A 154 -5.01 8.03 -9.27
C ALA A 154 -5.07 6.83 -8.31
N ILE A 155 -4.16 6.76 -7.32
CA ILE A 155 -4.08 5.68 -6.34
C ILE A 155 -4.82 6.02 -5.03
N LYS A 156 -4.86 7.31 -4.68
CA LYS A 156 -5.66 7.89 -3.58
C LYS A 156 -7.16 7.84 -3.88
#